data_AF-A0A061QTZ3-F1
#
_entry.id   AF-A0A061QTZ3-F1
#
_cell.length_a   1.000
_cell.length_b   1.000
_cell.length_c   1.000
_cell.angle_alpha   90.00
_cell.angle_beta   90.00
_cell.angle_gamma   90.00
#
_symmetry.space_group_name_H-M   'P 1'
#
loop_
_entity.id
_entity.type
_entity.pdbx_description
1 polymer ?
#
loop_
_entity_poly.entity_id
_entity_poly.type
_entity_poly.pdbx_seq_one_letter_code
_entity_poly.pdbx_strand_id
1 'polypeptide(L)'
;PTVSLDTATVASIRSRVKQAIDGFPKLGPKLVRLSFHDCVGGCDGCIDLSNGDNSGLEVPIAALDPIHKEFEDKLSRADVWAIAGLTAAEVAQKDTFF
;
A
#
# COMPACT_ATOMS: atom_id res chain seq x y z
N PRO A 1 -7.77 -3.63 -24.28
CA PRO A 1 -8.41 -4.61 -23.38
C PRO A 1 -8.54 -4.03 -21.97
N THR A 2 -9.74 -3.58 -21.60
CA THR A 2 -10.05 -3.19 -20.22
C THR A 2 -10.11 -4.47 -19.38
N VAL A 3 -9.02 -4.77 -18.67
CA VAL A 3 -9.06 -5.74 -17.58
C VAL A 3 -9.97 -5.14 -16.53
N SER A 4 -11.14 -5.73 -16.31
CA SER A 4 -11.98 -5.37 -15.17
C SER A 4 -11.18 -5.69 -13.90
N LEU A 5 -10.95 -4.68 -13.07
CA LEU A 5 -10.32 -4.85 -11.76
C LEU A 5 -11.09 -5.94 -10.99
N ASP A 6 -10.43 -7.05 -10.66
CA ASP A 6 -11.06 -8.12 -9.87
C ASP A 6 -11.32 -7.59 -8.46
N THR A 7 -12.58 -7.29 -8.19
CA THR A 7 -13.02 -6.72 -6.92
C THR A 7 -12.76 -7.67 -5.75
N ALA A 8 -12.72 -8.99 -5.99
CA ALA A 8 -12.40 -9.98 -4.96
C ALA A 8 -10.90 -9.94 -4.59
N THR A 9 -10.01 -9.81 -5.58
CA THR A 9 -8.57 -9.62 -5.34
C THR A 9 -8.31 -8.32 -4.57
N VAL A 10 -8.94 -7.21 -4.96
CA VAL A 10 -8.81 -5.93 -4.24
C VAL A 10 -9.30 -6.06 -2.79
N ALA A 11 -10.44 -6.72 -2.56
CA ALA A 11 -10.96 -6.96 -1.21
C ALA A 11 -10.00 -7.81 -0.37
N SER A 12 -9.36 -8.81 -0.97
CA SER A 12 -8.36 -9.66 -0.30
C SER A 12 -7.13 -8.85 0.09
N ILE A 13 -6.58 -8.03 -0.81
CA ILE A 13 -5.46 -7.14 -0.51
C ILE A 13 -5.82 -6.18 0.63
N ARG A 14 -6.99 -5.54 0.58
CA ARG A 14 -7.47 -4.66 1.67
C ARG A 14 -7.52 -5.38 3.01
N SER A 15 -7.95 -6.64 3.04
CA SER A 15 -7.98 -7.45 4.26
C SER A 15 -6.57 -7.72 4.81
N ARG A 16 -5.63 -8.07 3.92
CA ARG A 16 -4.22 -8.33 4.30
C ARG A 16 -3.51 -7.06 4.78
N VAL A 17 -3.76 -5.92 4.13
CA VAL A 17 -3.23 -4.61 4.55
C VAL A 17 -3.77 -4.23 5.94
N LYS A 18 -5.06 -4.43 6.22
CA LYS A 18 -5.62 -4.18 7.56
C LYS A 18 -4.95 -5.02 8.64
N GLN A 19 -4.76 -6.33 8.38
CA GLN A 19 -4.03 -7.21 9.30
C GLN A 19 -2.60 -6.72 9.55
N ALA A 20 -1.90 -6.25 8.51
CA ALA A 20 -0.57 -5.68 8.66
C ALA A 20 -0.56 -4.39 9.50
N ILE A 21 -1.56 -3.52 9.31
CA ILE A 21 -1.73 -2.29 10.11
C ILE A 21 -1.99 -2.63 11.59
N ASP A 22 -2.86 -3.59 11.87
CA ASP A 22 -3.20 -4.01 13.24
C ASP A 22 -1.98 -4.63 13.96
N GLY A 23 -1.13 -5.34 13.22
CA GLY A 23 0.08 -5.98 13.74
C GLY A 23 1.30 -5.08 13.92
N PHE A 24 1.33 -3.89 13.29
CA PHE A 24 2.48 -2.99 13.33
C PHE A 24 2.08 -1.53 13.61
N PRO A 25 2.25 -1.07 14.86
CA PRO A 25 1.92 0.31 15.24
C PRO A 25 2.59 1.33 14.32
N LYS A 26 1.80 2.30 13.85
CA LYS A 26 2.22 3.37 12.91
C LYS A 26 2.50 2.93 11.47
N LEU A 27 2.12 1.71 11.06
CA LEU A 27 2.22 1.33 9.64
C LEU A 27 1.28 2.16 8.76
N GLY A 28 0.03 2.39 9.19
CA GLY A 28 -0.98 3.11 8.40
C GLY A 28 -0.48 4.44 7.80
N PRO A 29 0.02 5.40 8.61
CA PRO A 29 0.58 6.65 8.08
C PRO A 29 1.74 6.46 7.09
N LYS A 30 2.58 5.42 7.29
CA LYS A 30 3.68 5.10 6.38
C LYS A 30 3.17 4.58 5.03
N LEU A 31 2.07 3.83 5.01
CA LEU A 31 1.43 3.36 3.77
C LEU A 31 0.83 4.51 2.97
N VAL A 32 0.16 5.46 3.65
CA VAL A 32 -0.33 6.69 2.99
C VAL A 32 0.83 7.44 2.34
N ARG A 33 1.93 7.66 3.09
CA ARG A 33 3.14 8.30 2.55
C ARG A 33 3.73 7.53 1.37
N LEU A 34 3.90 6.21 1.49
CA LEU A 34 4.46 5.37 0.43
C LEU A 34 3.66 5.50 -0.86
N SER A 35 2.33 5.43 -0.79
CA SER A 35 1.46 5.53 -1.96
C SER A 35 1.59 6.88 -2.69
N PHE A 36 1.84 7.97 -1.96
CA PHE A 36 2.09 9.28 -2.55
C PHE A 36 3.49 9.37 -3.18
N HIS A 37 4.51 8.90 -2.46
CA HIS A 37 5.90 8.96 -2.93
C HIS A 37 6.18 8.04 -4.12
N ASP A 38 5.42 6.95 -4.29
CA ASP A 38 5.47 6.10 -5.49
C ASP A 38 5.21 6.88 -6.76
N CYS A 39 4.33 7.89 -6.72
CA CYS A 39 4.02 8.71 -7.88
C CYS A 39 5.02 9.85 -8.12
N VAL A 40 6.06 10.01 -7.29
CA VAL A 40 7.15 10.98 -7.53
C VAL A 40 8.12 10.38 -8.54
N GLY A 41 7.91 10.70 -9.82
CA GLY A 41 8.68 10.14 -10.94
C GLY A 41 7.91 9.07 -11.75
N GLY A 42 6.77 8.59 -11.23
CA GLY A 42 5.82 7.71 -11.91
C GLY A 42 5.36 6.56 -11.01
N CYS A 43 4.05 6.33 -10.88
CA CYS A 43 3.47 5.31 -10.02
C CYS A 43 3.70 3.89 -10.60
N ASP A 44 4.92 3.39 -10.52
CA ASP A 44 5.33 2.10 -11.10
C ASP A 44 5.70 1.05 -10.03
N GLY A 45 5.53 1.39 -8.75
CA GLY A 45 5.86 0.55 -7.62
C GLY A 45 7.33 0.61 -7.23
N CYS A 46 8.19 1.35 -7.93
CA CYS A 46 9.61 1.50 -7.63
C CYS A 46 9.87 2.80 -6.85
N ILE A 47 10.59 2.69 -5.74
CA ILE A 47 11.00 3.83 -4.93
C ILE A 47 12.53 3.93 -4.96
N ASP A 48 13.04 5.12 -5.33
CA ASP A 48 14.45 5.43 -5.15
C ASP A 48 14.75 5.67 -3.66
N LEU A 49 15.28 4.65 -2.99
CA LEU A 49 15.67 4.72 -1.58
C LEU A 49 16.97 5.50 -1.34
N SER A 50 17.68 5.95 -2.39
CA SER A 50 18.83 6.85 -2.25
C SER A 50 18.40 8.32 -2.09
N ASN A 51 17.17 8.66 -2.47
CA ASN A 51 16.59 9.98 -2.22
C ASN A 51 16.22 10.13 -0.74
N GLY A 52 16.76 11.17 -0.08
CA GLY A 52 16.48 11.48 1.32
C GLY A 52 15.00 11.70 1.64
N ASP A 53 14.21 12.20 0.68
CA ASP A 53 12.76 12.39 0.83
C ASP A 53 12.00 11.07 0.99
N ASN A 54 12.62 9.94 0.60
CA ASN A 54 12.09 8.58 0.71
C ASN A 54 12.59 7.84 1.95
N SER A 55 13.35 8.49 2.84
CA SER A 55 13.88 7.87 4.07
C SER A 55 12.77 7.22 4.89
N GLY A 56 12.96 5.97 5.31
CA GLY A 56 11.99 5.23 6.12
C GLY A 56 10.87 4.55 5.33
N LEU A 57 10.88 4.63 3.98
CA LEU A 57 9.93 3.91 3.11
C LEU A 57 10.30 2.43 2.91
N GLU A 58 11.50 2.02 3.27
CA GLU A 58 11.89 0.60 3.32
C GLU A 58 10.99 -0.21 4.28
N VAL A 59 10.49 0.43 5.34
CA VAL A 59 9.60 -0.20 6.32
C VAL A 59 8.23 -0.58 5.72
N PRO A 60 7.44 0.35 5.15
CA PRO A 60 6.18 -0.01 4.51
C PRO A 60 6.38 -0.89 3.26
N ILE A 61 7.48 -0.76 2.53
CA ILE A 61 7.80 -1.68 1.41
C ILE A 61 7.96 -3.11 1.94
N ALA A 62 8.81 -3.32 2.95
CA ALA A 62 9.02 -4.66 3.52
C ALA A 62 7.73 -5.26 4.11
N ALA A 63 6.83 -4.42 4.63
CA ALA A 63 5.52 -4.86 5.13
C ALA A 63 4.56 -5.28 4.01
N LEU A 64 4.64 -4.64 2.84
CA LEU A 64 3.77 -4.95 1.69
C LEU A 64 4.35 -6.02 0.75
N ASP A 65 5.66 -6.25 0.74
CA ASP A 65 6.33 -7.21 -0.16
C ASP A 65 5.71 -8.61 -0.12
N PRO A 66 5.39 -9.22 1.06
CA PRO A 66 4.72 -10.52 1.10
C PRO A 66 3.31 -10.49 0.49
N ILE A 67 2.59 -9.38 0.65
CA ILE A 67 1.25 -9.19 0.08
C ILE A 67 1.36 -9.05 -1.44
N HIS A 68 2.30 -8.24 -1.94
CA HIS A 68 2.54 -8.14 -3.38
C HIS A 68 2.88 -9.48 -3.99
N LYS A 69 3.79 -10.24 -3.39
CA LYS A 69 4.17 -11.58 -3.87
C LYS A 69 2.99 -12.56 -3.89
N GLU A 70 2.03 -12.44 -2.97
CA GLU A 70 0.82 -13.25 -2.94
C GLU A 70 -0.12 -12.96 -4.13
N PHE A 71 -0.06 -11.76 -4.73
CA PHE A 71 -0.96 -11.29 -5.79
C PHE A 71 -0.23 -10.80 -7.06
N GLU A 72 1.06 -11.13 -7.22
CA GLU A 72 1.94 -10.57 -8.27
C GLU A 72 1.51 -10.96 -9.69
N ASP A 73 0.78 -12.07 -9.83
CA ASP A 73 0.20 -12.55 -11.08
C ASP A 73 -1.09 -11.80 -11.49
N LYS A 74 -1.67 -11.03 -10.56
CA LYS A 74 -2.96 -10.35 -10.76
C LYS A 74 -2.85 -8.84 -10.79
N LEU A 75 -2.02 -8.28 -9.92
CA LEU A 75 -1.87 -6.83 -9.75
C LEU A 75 -0.41 -6.45 -9.64
N SER A 76 -0.10 -5.29 -10.20
CA SER A 76 1.24 -4.74 -10.14
C SER A 76 1.60 -4.33 -8.72
N ARG A 77 2.90 -4.11 -8.51
CA ARG A 77 3.39 -3.55 -7.26
C ARG A 77 2.75 -2.17 -6.98
N ALA A 78 2.69 -1.30 -7.99
CA ALA A 78 2.03 0.00 -7.90
C ALA A 78 0.56 -0.09 -7.44
N ASP A 79 -0.20 -1.06 -7.96
CA ASP A 79 -1.59 -1.29 -7.56
C ASP A 79 -1.71 -1.60 -6.07
N VAL A 80 -0.81 -2.46 -5.55
CA VAL A 80 -0.77 -2.81 -4.12
C VAL A 80 -0.44 -1.58 -3.26
N TRP A 81 0.45 -0.69 -3.72
CA TRP A 81 0.85 0.52 -2.99
C TRP A 81 -0.32 1.49 -2.90
N ALA A 82 -1.02 1.70 -4.02
CA ALA A 82 -2.20 2.54 -4.09
C ALA A 82 -3.35 1.99 -3.22
N ILE A 83 -3.65 0.70 -3.32
CA ILE A 83 -4.67 0.04 -2.49
C ILE A 83 -4.31 0.15 -1.00
N ALA A 84 -3.04 -0.02 -0.65
CA ALA A 84 -2.59 0.08 0.74
C ALA A 84 -2.73 1.49 1.30
N GLY A 85 -2.37 2.52 0.52
CA GLY A 85 -2.55 3.93 0.89
C GLY A 85 -4.02 4.29 1.13
N LEU A 86 -4.91 3.90 0.21
CA LEU A 86 -6.36 4.09 0.36
C LEU A 86 -6.92 3.34 1.57
N THR A 87 -6.50 2.08 1.77
CA THR A 87 -6.93 1.27 2.92
C THR A 87 -6.52 1.91 4.23
N ALA A 88 -5.29 2.41 4.32
CA ALA A 88 -4.79 3.08 5.51
C ALA A 88 -5.56 4.38 5.82
N ALA A 89 -5.90 5.16 4.79
CA ALA A 89 -6.74 6.35 4.94
C ALA A 89 -8.17 5.97 5.40
N GLU A 90 -8.78 4.93 4.82
CA GLU A 90 -10.09 4.41 5.23
C GLU A 90 -10.10 3.92 6.68
N VAL A 91 -9.03 3.25 7.13
CA VAL A 91 -8.88 2.81 8.54
C VAL A 91 -8.78 4.01 9.47
N ALA A 92 -7.95 4.99 9.13
CA ALA A 92 -7.77 6.20 9.96
C ALA A 92 -9.05 7.03 10.09
N GLN A 93 -9.91 7.06 9.06
CA GLN A 93 -11.19 7.77 9.12
C GLN A 93 -12.20 7.07 10.05
N LYS A 94 -12.15 5.74 10.20
CA LYS A 94 -13.17 5.01 10.97
C LYS A 94 -13.14 5.29 12.48
N ASP A 95 -12.11 5.95 12.98
CA ASP A 95 -11.97 6.35 14.38
C ASP A 95 -12.72 7.65 14.74
N THR A 96 -13.46 8.29 13.82
CA THR A 96 -14.30 9.46 14.15
C THR A 96 -15.74 9.08 14.50
N PHE A 97 -15.93 8.51 15.69
CA PHE A 97 -17.12 8.78 16.50
C PHE A 97 -16.65 9.44 17.79
N PHE A 98 -16.84 10.76 17.89
CA PHE A 98 -16.69 11.52 19.13
C PHE A 98 -17.89 11.29 20.04
#